data_AF-A0A392PM54-F1
#
_entry.id   AF-A0A392PM54-F1
#
_cell.length_a   1.000
_cell.length_b   1.000
_cell.length_c   1.000
_cell.angle_alpha   90.00
_cell.angle_beta   90.00
_cell.angle_gamma   90.00
#
_symmetry.space_group_name_H-M   'P 1'
#
loop_
_entity.id
_entity.type
_entity.pdbx_description
1 polymer ?
#
loop_
_entity_poly.entity_id
_entity_poly.type
_entity_poly.pdbx_seq_one_letter_code
_entity_poly.pdbx_strand_id
1 'polypeptide(L)'
;KLMNAYCDHHSVDFNSIDFLFNEHRLQAEKSQDELQMEDGDEIDAIVYDQSRRINLKVKGQVGFEAFFRINRSTRLKNLMDVYCRRYCFDFDGVAFLFDGRLIKADQTPDELGMENEDEILAVLQLRCV
;
A
#
# COMPACT_ATOMS: atom_id res chain seq x y z
N LYS A 1 -10.67 20.58 8.97
CA LYS A 1 -9.40 20.81 8.24
C LYS A 1 -9.70 20.74 6.76
N LEU A 2 -9.28 21.72 5.97
CA LEU A 2 -9.61 21.92 4.54
C LEU A 2 -9.67 20.62 3.71
N MET A 3 -8.68 19.74 3.92
CA MET A 3 -8.57 18.45 3.24
C MET A 3 -9.77 17.51 3.45
N ASN A 4 -10.28 17.38 4.67
CA ASN A 4 -11.42 16.50 4.97
C ASN A 4 -12.70 17.04 4.32
N ALA A 5 -12.91 18.36 4.39
CA ALA A 5 -14.06 19.01 3.75
C ALA A 5 -14.03 18.84 2.22
N TYR A 6 -12.85 18.92 1.61
CA TYR A 6 -12.67 18.64 0.19
C TYR A 6 -13.02 17.18 -0.14
N CYS A 7 -12.49 16.24 0.64
CA CYS A 7 -12.74 14.81 0.46
C CYS A 7 -14.23 14.46 0.55
N ASP A 8 -14.92 14.98 1.58
CA ASP A 8 -16.35 14.79 1.79
C ASP A 8 -17.19 15.37 0.63
N HIS A 9 -16.84 16.57 0.16
CA HIS A 9 -17.56 17.24 -0.92
C HIS A 9 -17.40 16.53 -2.28
N HIS A 10 -16.21 15.99 -2.56
CA HIS A 10 -15.91 15.33 -3.83
C HIS A 10 -16.09 13.81 -3.77
N SER A 11 -16.50 13.26 -2.62
CA SER A 11 -16.67 11.82 -2.40
C SER A 11 -15.41 11.01 -2.74
N VAL A 12 -14.25 11.53 -2.35
CA VAL A 12 -12.92 10.92 -2.57
C VAL A 12 -12.28 10.58 -1.23
N ASP A 13 -11.55 9.46 -1.15
CA ASP A 13 -10.88 9.06 0.09
C ASP A 13 -9.54 9.79 0.26
N PHE A 14 -9.23 10.17 1.50
CA PHE A 14 -8.05 10.98 1.84
C PHE A 14 -6.73 10.32 1.42
N ASN A 15 -6.67 8.99 1.33
CA ASN A 15 -5.47 8.26 0.90
C ASN A 15 -5.31 8.20 -0.62
N SER A 16 -6.28 8.74 -1.38
CA SER A 16 -6.23 8.88 -2.84
C SER A 16 -5.95 10.30 -3.30
N ILE A 17 -5.60 11.21 -2.40
CA ILE A 17 -5.35 12.60 -2.78
C ILE A 17 -4.06 13.07 -2.14
N ASP A 18 -3.23 13.72 -2.96
CA ASP A 18 -2.18 14.59 -2.47
C ASP A 18 -2.60 16.04 -2.68
N PHE A 19 -2.62 16.81 -1.60
CA PHE A 19 -2.76 18.25 -1.66
C PHE A 19 -1.37 18.88 -1.72
N LEU A 20 -1.12 19.70 -2.73
CA LEU A 20 0.12 20.43 -2.92
C LEU A 20 -0.15 21.92 -2.79
N PHE A 21 0.74 22.63 -2.11
CA PHE A 21 0.76 24.09 -2.07
C PHE A 21 2.20 24.52 -2.32
N ASN A 22 2.42 25.38 -3.32
CA ASN A 22 3.76 25.78 -3.77
C ASN A 22 4.68 24.56 -3.98
N GLU A 23 4.20 23.53 -4.69
CA GLU A 23 4.90 22.26 -4.95
C GLU A 23 5.20 21.40 -3.71
N HIS A 24 4.83 21.83 -2.51
CA HIS A 24 5.02 21.07 -1.28
C HIS A 24 3.75 20.32 -0.89
N ARG A 25 3.90 19.01 -0.64
CA ARG A 25 2.81 18.19 -0.11
C ARG A 25 2.40 18.70 1.26
N LEU A 26 1.14 19.07 1.38
CA LEU A 26 0.51 19.46 2.62
C LEU A 26 0.30 18.20 3.47
N GLN A 27 0.81 18.21 4.70
CA GLN A 27 0.55 17.17 5.69
C GLN A 27 -0.60 17.59 6.59
N ALA A 28 -1.44 16.63 7.02
CA ALA A 28 -2.62 16.89 7.84
C ALA A 28 -2.29 17.52 9.20
N GLU A 29 -1.04 17.40 9.67
CA GLU A 29 -0.58 17.91 10.95
C GLU A 29 0.17 19.25 10.90
N LYS A 30 0.52 19.80 9.73
CA LYS A 30 1.26 21.07 9.67
C LYS A 30 0.41 22.21 10.26
N SER A 31 1.02 22.99 11.16
CA SER A 31 0.36 24.15 11.76
C SER A 31 0.18 25.25 10.73
N GLN A 32 -0.89 26.02 10.90
CA GLN A 32 -1.29 27.11 10.01
C GLN A 32 -0.22 28.22 9.91
N ASP A 33 0.69 28.32 10.89
CA ASP A 33 1.79 29.29 10.91
C ASP A 33 2.95 28.93 9.96
N GLU A 34 3.07 27.67 9.52
CA GLU A 34 4.10 27.24 8.56
C GLU A 34 3.63 27.33 7.10
N LEU A 35 2.32 27.42 6.88
CA LEU A 35 1.71 27.50 5.57
C LEU A 35 1.35 28.97 5.35
N GLN A 36 2.22 29.71 4.65
CA GLN A 36 1.99 31.11 4.25
C GLN A 36 0.86 31.21 3.21
N MET A 37 -0.32 30.70 3.54
CA MET A 37 -1.50 30.72 2.69
C MET A 37 -2.23 32.04 2.88
N GLU A 38 -2.41 32.79 1.80
CA GLU A 38 -3.20 34.02 1.74
C GLU A 38 -4.57 33.79 1.08
N ASP A 39 -5.49 34.73 1.26
CA ASP A 39 -6.78 34.69 0.56
C ASP A 39 -6.57 34.84 -0.94
N GLY A 40 -6.93 33.80 -1.70
CA GLY A 40 -6.72 33.72 -3.14
C GLY A 40 -5.66 32.73 -3.60
N ASP A 41 -4.94 32.08 -2.68
CA ASP A 41 -3.96 31.05 -3.00
C ASP A 41 -4.59 29.75 -3.53
N GLU A 42 -3.96 29.14 -4.54
CA GLU A 42 -4.39 27.88 -5.16
C GLU A 42 -3.72 26.66 -4.51
N ILE A 43 -4.51 25.60 -4.27
CA ILE A 43 -4.03 24.31 -3.79
C ILE A 43 -4.32 23.28 -4.88
N ASP A 44 -3.28 22.63 -5.37
CA ASP A 44 -3.42 21.53 -6.31
C ASP A 44 -3.85 20.27 -5.57
N ALA A 45 -5.00 19.72 -5.94
CA ALA A 45 -5.46 18.42 -5.47
C ALA A 45 -5.17 17.36 -6.54
N ILE A 46 -4.09 16.60 -6.37
CA ILE A 46 -3.77 15.48 -7.26
C ILE A 46 -4.50 14.24 -6.76
N VAL A 47 -5.55 13.86 -7.48
CA VAL A 47 -6.31 12.63 -7.23
C VAL A 47 -5.58 11.45 -7.88
N TYR A 48 -5.14 10.50 -7.06
CA TYR A 48 -4.77 9.17 -7.52
C TYR A 48 -6.01 8.30 -7.62
N ASP A 49 -6.12 7.54 -8.69
CA ASP A 49 -7.21 6.60 -8.81
C ASP A 49 -7.10 5.52 -7.70
N GLN A 50 -8.09 5.48 -6.79
CA GLN A 50 -8.25 4.43 -5.76
C GLN A 50 -8.22 3.03 -6.39
N SER A 51 -8.62 2.88 -7.66
CA SER A 51 -8.55 1.62 -8.41
C SER A 51 -7.14 1.04 -8.46
N ARG A 52 -6.11 1.89 -8.27
CA ARG A 52 -4.72 1.45 -8.24
C ARG A 52 -4.31 0.78 -6.94
N ARG A 53 -5.15 0.77 -5.89
CA ARG A 53 -4.86 0.07 -4.64
C ARG A 53 -5.73 -1.17 -4.51
N ILE A 54 -5.10 -2.29 -4.15
CA ILE A 54 -5.79 -3.56 -3.90
C ILE A 54 -5.50 -4.02 -2.47
N ASN A 55 -6.47 -4.73 -1.89
CA ASN A 55 -6.28 -5.47 -0.66
C ASN A 55 -5.83 -6.89 -1.00
N LEU A 56 -4.75 -7.36 -0.39
CA LEU A 56 -4.27 -8.72 -0.54
C LEU A 56 -4.23 -9.40 0.82
N LYS A 57 -4.58 -10.68 0.85
CA LYS A 57 -4.47 -11.52 2.03
C LYS A 57 -3.30 -12.48 1.86
N VAL A 58 -2.35 -12.48 2.80
CA VAL A 58 -1.28 -13.47 2.85
C VAL A 58 -1.63 -14.52 3.89
N LYS A 59 -1.76 -15.78 3.47
CA LYS A 59 -2.05 -16.93 4.34
C LYS A 59 -0.86 -17.86 4.44
N GLY A 60 -0.37 -18.09 5.64
CA GLY A 60 0.61 -19.13 5.95
C GLY A 60 -0.04 -20.39 6.53
N GLN A 61 0.77 -21.18 7.25
CA GLN A 61 0.25 -22.26 8.10
C GLN A 61 -0.68 -21.71 9.20
N VAL A 62 -1.42 -22.59 9.89
CA VAL A 62 -2.47 -22.24 10.86
C VAL A 62 -2.08 -21.05 11.75
N GLY A 63 -2.84 -19.95 11.64
CA GLY A 63 -2.69 -18.73 12.46
C GLY A 63 -1.77 -17.64 11.87
N PHE A 64 -1.04 -17.90 10.79
CA PHE A 64 -0.12 -16.94 10.17
C PHE A 64 -0.77 -16.17 9.01
N GLU A 65 -1.73 -15.30 9.32
CA GLU A 65 -2.47 -14.51 8.31
C GLU A 65 -2.26 -13.00 8.46
N ALA A 66 -2.01 -12.32 7.34
CA ALA A 66 -1.85 -10.87 7.31
C ALA A 66 -2.58 -10.24 6.12
N PHE A 67 -3.18 -9.07 6.35
CA PHE A 67 -3.82 -8.27 5.31
C PHE A 67 -2.95 -7.08 4.95
N PHE A 68 -2.87 -6.79 3.66
CA PHE A 68 -2.08 -5.68 3.10
C PHE A 68 -2.92 -4.87 2.12
N ARG A 69 -2.82 -3.54 2.19
CA ARG A 69 -3.37 -2.64 1.18
C ARG A 69 -2.23 -1.96 0.42
N ILE A 70 -2.00 -2.34 -0.83
CA ILE A 70 -0.84 -1.91 -1.63
C ILE A 70 -1.26 -1.32 -2.97
N ASN A 71 -0.39 -0.49 -3.57
CA ASN A 71 -0.56 -0.07 -4.97
C ASN A 71 -0.24 -1.23 -5.91
N ARG A 72 -0.99 -1.35 -7.00
CA ARG A 72 -0.83 -2.41 -8.02
C ARG A 72 0.51 -2.35 -8.76
N SER A 73 1.15 -1.17 -8.79
CA SER A 73 2.47 -0.93 -9.38
C SER A 73 3.64 -1.11 -8.40
N THR A 74 3.38 -1.39 -7.12
CA THR A 74 4.45 -1.53 -6.12
C THR A 74 5.01 -2.94 -6.14
N ARG A 75 6.34 -3.07 -6.07
CA ARG A 75 7.02 -4.36 -5.95
C ARG A 75 6.61 -5.11 -4.69
N LEU A 76 6.38 -6.41 -4.81
CA LEU A 76 5.90 -7.27 -3.72
C LEU A 76 6.95 -7.52 -2.63
N LYS A 77 8.23 -7.20 -2.86
CA LYS A 77 9.30 -7.34 -1.86
C LYS A 77 8.94 -6.76 -0.50
N ASN A 78 8.41 -5.54 -0.44
CA ASN A 78 8.11 -4.90 0.84
C ASN A 78 7.00 -5.64 1.60
N LEU A 79 5.99 -6.14 0.88
CA LEU A 79 4.92 -6.96 1.48
C LEU A 79 5.52 -8.24 2.07
N MET A 80 6.39 -8.93 1.33
CA MET A 80 7.08 -10.14 1.79
C MET A 80 7.98 -9.86 3.01
N ASP A 81 8.79 -8.79 2.96
CA ASP A 81 9.68 -8.39 4.05
C ASP A 81 8.89 -8.07 5.33
N VAL A 82 7.74 -7.40 5.21
CA VAL A 82 6.87 -7.09 6.36
C VAL A 82 6.22 -8.36 6.92
N TYR A 83 5.77 -9.27 6.06
CA TYR A 83 5.22 -10.56 6.48
C TYR A 83 6.26 -11.39 7.25
N CYS A 84 7.45 -11.58 6.68
CA CYS A 84 8.54 -12.31 7.33
C CYS A 84 8.94 -11.69 8.67
N ARG A 85 9.09 -10.36 8.73
CA ARG A 85 9.39 -9.66 9.99
C ARG A 85 8.30 -9.83 11.05
N ARG A 86 7.01 -9.80 10.66
CA ARG A 86 5.88 -9.95 11.59
C ARG A 86 5.88 -11.30 12.30
N TYR A 87 6.30 -12.36 11.60
CA TYR A 87 6.25 -13.72 12.10
C TYR A 87 7.63 -14.33 12.39
N CYS A 88 8.67 -13.48 12.40
CA CYS A 88 10.06 -13.87 12.65
C CYS A 88 10.55 -14.99 11.72
N PHE A 89 10.17 -14.94 10.45
CA PHE A 89 10.68 -15.85 9.42
C PHE A 89 11.86 -15.22 8.68
N ASP A 90 12.81 -16.05 8.28
CA ASP A 90 13.83 -15.65 7.32
C ASP A 90 13.21 -15.51 5.94
N PHE A 91 13.59 -14.46 5.21
CA PHE A 91 13.07 -14.21 3.85
C PHE A 91 13.27 -15.41 2.92
N ASP A 92 14.47 -16.01 2.96
CA ASP A 92 14.81 -17.19 2.14
C ASP A 92 14.17 -18.50 2.64
N GLY A 93 13.54 -18.46 3.82
CA GLY A 93 12.82 -19.58 4.43
C GLY A 93 11.34 -19.64 4.06
N VAL A 94 10.83 -18.68 3.30
CA VAL A 94 9.41 -18.60 2.92
C VAL A 94 9.26 -18.46 1.40
N ALA A 95 8.47 -19.33 0.80
CA ALA A 95 8.01 -19.19 -0.57
C ALA A 95 6.63 -18.53 -0.60
N PHE A 96 6.48 -17.48 -1.39
CA PHE A 96 5.19 -16.82 -1.62
C PHE A 96 4.63 -17.27 -2.96
N LEU A 97 3.41 -17.79 -2.97
CA LEU A 97 2.75 -18.30 -4.15
C LEU A 97 1.44 -17.56 -4.42
N PHE A 98 1.18 -17.31 -5.70
CA PHE A 98 -0.09 -16.84 -6.22
C PHE A 98 -0.49 -17.76 -7.38
N ASP A 99 -1.73 -18.28 -7.37
CA ASP A 99 -2.20 -19.29 -8.32
C ASP A 99 -1.24 -20.47 -8.52
N GLY A 100 -0.62 -20.91 -7.41
CA GLY A 100 0.36 -22.00 -7.40
C GLY A 100 1.72 -21.66 -8.03
N ARG A 101 1.96 -20.41 -8.42
CA ARG A 101 3.22 -19.94 -9.00
C ARG A 101 4.02 -19.14 -7.99
N LEU A 102 5.34 -19.34 -7.98
CA LEU A 102 6.24 -18.58 -7.12
C LEU A 102 6.26 -17.11 -7.55
N ILE A 103 6.03 -16.23 -6.60
CA ILE A 103 6.13 -14.78 -6.75
C ILE A 103 7.59 -14.38 -6.53
N LYS A 104 8.16 -13.60 -7.45
CA LYS A 104 9.46 -12.95 -7.24
C LYS A 104 9.30 -11.60 -6.57
N ALA A 105 10.28 -11.21 -5.77
CA ALA A 105 10.24 -9.99 -4.97
C ALA A 105 10.16 -8.71 -5.82
N ASP A 106 10.67 -8.73 -7.05
CA ASP A 106 10.66 -7.62 -8.00
C ASP A 106 9.35 -7.49 -8.78
N GLN A 107 8.47 -8.49 -8.75
CA GLN A 107 7.19 -8.44 -9.44
C GLN A 107 6.20 -7.52 -8.76
N THR A 108 5.24 -7.04 -9.54
CA THR A 108 4.12 -6.21 -9.08
C THR A 108 2.78 -6.96 -9.17
N PRO A 109 1.76 -6.56 -8.41
CA PRO A 109 0.41 -7.09 -8.58
C PRO A 109 -0.14 -7.01 -10.00
N ASP A 110 0.10 -5.89 -10.71
CA ASP A 110 -0.36 -5.72 -12.11
C ASP A 110 0.26 -6.76 -13.05
N GLU A 111 1.56 -7.04 -12.90
CA GLU A 111 2.25 -8.06 -13.70
C GLU A 111 1.74 -9.48 -13.45
N LEU A 112 1.22 -9.72 -12.24
CA LEU A 112 0.67 -11.01 -11.83
C LEU A 112 -0.84 -11.11 -12.08
N GLY A 113 -1.50 -10.03 -12.49
CA GLY A 113 -2.95 -9.99 -12.69
C GLY A 113 -3.74 -10.16 -11.39
N MET A 114 -3.18 -9.71 -10.25
CA MET A 114 -3.84 -9.77 -8.95
C MET A 114 -4.96 -8.75 -8.85
N GLU A 115 -6.06 -9.15 -8.25
CA GLU A 115 -7.24 -8.32 -7.99
C GLU A 115 -7.46 -8.08 -6.49
N ASN A 116 -8.42 -7.19 -6.20
CA ASN A 116 -8.78 -6.89 -4.81
C ASN A 116 -9.33 -8.16 -4.11
N GLU A 117 -8.84 -8.40 -2.90
CA GLU A 117 -9.12 -9.54 -2.03
C GLU A 117 -8.46 -10.86 -2.42
N ASP A 118 -7.54 -10.85 -3.39
CA ASP A 118 -6.76 -12.02 -3.75
C ASP A 118 -5.86 -12.54 -2.61
N GLU A 119 -5.56 -13.83 -2.68
CA GLU A 119 -4.83 -14.56 -1.65
C GLU A 119 -3.43 -14.99 -2.14
N ILE A 120 -2.41 -14.65 -1.35
CA ILE A 120 -1.05 -15.16 -1.50
C ILE A 120 -0.83 -16.25 -0.45
N LEU A 121 -0.36 -17.41 -0.89
CA LEU A 121 0.02 -18.51 -0.01
C LEU A 121 1.49 -18.37 0.40
N ALA A 122 1.77 -18.31 1.70
CA ALA A 122 3.11 -18.33 2.27
C ALA A 122 3.46 -19.73 2.77
N VAL A 123 4.44 -20.38 2.16
CA VAL A 123 4.86 -21.75 2.48
C VAL A 123 6.25 -21.71 3.09
N LEU A 124 6.39 -22.21 4.32
CA LEU A 124 7.70 -22.39 4.93
C LEU A 124 8.49 -23.45 4.15
N GLN A 125 9.63 -23.06 3.61
CA GLN A 125 10.59 -23.96 3.02
C GLN A 125 11.44 -24.54 4.16
N LEU A 126 11.06 -25.71 4.66
CA LEU A 126 11.93 -26.50 5.53
C LEU A 126 13.13 -26.96 4.69
N ARG A 127 14.21 -26.19 4.71
CA ARG A 127 15.51 -26.71 4.31
C ARG A 127 15.95 -27.63 5.44
N CYS A 128 15.91 -28.94 5.20
CA CYS A 128 16.66 -29.88 6.04
C CYS A 128 18.13 -29.45 6.00
N VAL A 129 18.64 -29.02 7.15
CA VAL A 129 20.08 -28.82 7.39
C VAL A 129 20.72 -30.19 7.59
#